data_AF-A0A1J5JBY4-F1
#
_entry.id   AF-A0A1J5JBY4-F1
#
_cell.length_a   1.000
_cell.length_b   1.000
_cell.length_c   1.000
_cell.angle_alpha   90.00
_cell.angle_beta   90.00
_cell.angle_gamma   90.00
#
_symmetry.space_group_name_H-M   'P 1'
#
loop_
_entity.id
_entity.type
_entity.pdbx_description
1 polymer ?
#
loop_
_entity_poly.entity_id
_entity_poly.type
_entity_poly.pdbx_seq_one_letter_code
_entity_poly.pdbx_strand_id
1 'polypeptide(L)'
;MSGHFTDLRLNQRGGDGGEESFWPSFTDIMTVIVMIFLIAMLVLLLNNMELVKRLQATLAAERAASEQVASTSSQNRDLQNQLLSTQAQLDMLRMQLMSTGEERDKLSEQLSQSRDALEQSQAAAQQSASELEQERSARSALQTQLAQAAAQLAALGKERDQQQERMRTLEQDRQQAATRLASLQGDFATLKVKYDKLVRPARSAVGKYVVNVRIMRQDGTIVRAVQSPEQKQFAQVSETEMYAMLDKLHAAHPADMYVRIIFPDEPGLSYSEAWTMTETLLKKYDYYYLDSADGK
;
A
#
# COMPACT_ATOMS: atom_id res chain seq x y z
N MET A 1 -156.21 -44.18 100.00
CA MET A 1 -157.33 -43.24 99.89
C MET A 1 -156.71 -41.87 99.58
N SER A 2 -156.75 -41.38 98.34
CA SER A 2 -157.82 -40.53 97.75
C SER A 2 -157.97 -39.21 98.51
N GLY A 3 -157.94 -37.99 97.93
CA GLY A 3 -157.88 -37.47 96.55
C GLY A 3 -158.13 -35.94 96.66
N HIS A 4 -157.46 -35.08 95.87
CA HIS A 4 -157.95 -34.43 94.64
C HIS A 4 -158.46 -32.97 94.84
N PHE A 5 -158.55 -32.21 93.75
CA PHE A 5 -158.87 -30.77 93.58
C PHE A 5 -157.72 -29.76 93.88
N THR A 6 -157.23 -28.84 93.02
CA THR A 6 -157.74 -27.92 91.96
C THR A 6 -158.69 -26.80 92.47
N ASP A 7 -158.67 -25.53 92.03
CA ASP A 7 -157.88 -24.83 90.98
C ASP A 7 -157.88 -23.27 91.15
N LEU A 8 -157.13 -22.57 90.28
CA LEU A 8 -157.35 -21.21 89.70
C LEU A 8 -157.94 -20.06 90.55
N ARG A 9 -157.24 -18.91 90.56
CA ARG A 9 -157.90 -17.63 90.22
C ARG A 9 -156.99 -16.56 89.63
N LEU A 10 -157.51 -15.89 88.60
CA LEU A 10 -156.86 -14.84 87.82
C LEU A 10 -157.27 -13.43 88.31
N ASN A 11 -156.31 -12.49 88.22
CA ASN A 11 -156.48 -11.10 87.79
C ASN A 11 -157.00 -9.99 88.76
N GLN A 12 -156.37 -8.81 88.62
CA GLN A 12 -157.01 -7.48 88.37
C GLN A 12 -156.78 -6.30 89.35
N ARG A 13 -155.75 -5.49 89.03
CA ARG A 13 -155.78 -4.00 88.86
C ARG A 13 -156.03 -3.03 90.05
N GLY A 14 -154.93 -2.43 90.56
CA GLY A 14 -154.73 -0.96 90.67
C GLY A 14 -155.11 -0.20 91.97
N GLY A 15 -154.24 0.75 92.39
CA GLY A 15 -154.63 1.96 93.14
C GLY A 15 -153.94 2.28 94.50
N ASP A 16 -152.99 3.23 94.48
CA ASP A 16 -152.83 4.42 95.37
C ASP A 16 -152.53 4.34 96.91
N GLY A 17 -151.77 5.35 97.41
CA GLY A 17 -151.98 6.05 98.71
C GLY A 17 -151.19 5.68 100.00
N GLY A 18 -150.15 6.47 100.36
CA GLY A 18 -149.67 6.83 101.74
C GLY A 18 -149.15 5.73 102.71
N GLU A 19 -148.20 5.94 103.66
CA GLU A 19 -147.49 7.12 104.15
C GLU A 19 -146.01 6.79 104.60
N GLU A 20 -145.15 7.80 104.47
CA GLU A 20 -143.80 8.13 105.03
C GLU A 20 -143.09 7.24 106.09
N SER A 21 -141.81 6.84 105.88
CA SER A 21 -140.55 7.37 106.52
C SER A 21 -140.21 6.84 107.95
N PHE A 22 -138.96 6.74 108.46
CA PHE A 22 -137.55 6.91 108.00
C PHE A 22 -136.63 5.99 108.89
N TRP A 23 -135.47 5.47 108.47
CA TRP A 23 -134.11 6.01 108.68
C TRP A 23 -133.04 5.16 107.92
N PRO A 24 -132.11 5.77 107.15
CA PRO A 24 -130.99 5.07 106.50
C PRO A 24 -129.59 5.55 106.94
N SER A 25 -128.54 4.96 106.34
CA SER A 25 -127.10 5.33 106.30
C SER A 25 -126.13 4.72 107.33
N PHE A 26 -125.34 3.74 106.87
CA PHE A 26 -123.93 3.54 107.27
C PHE A 26 -123.17 2.65 106.25
N THR A 27 -123.87 1.71 105.63
CA THR A 27 -123.35 0.82 104.56
C THR A 27 -122.92 1.57 103.30
N ASP A 28 -123.56 2.69 102.96
CA ASP A 28 -123.31 3.44 101.72
C ASP A 28 -122.01 4.28 101.77
N ILE A 29 -121.60 4.75 102.95
CA ILE A 29 -120.33 5.49 103.12
C ILE A 29 -119.14 4.54 102.98
N MET A 30 -119.25 3.31 103.48
CA MET A 30 -118.20 2.29 103.33
C MET A 30 -118.01 1.87 101.87
N THR A 31 -119.09 1.64 101.12
CA THR A 31 -119.00 1.32 99.68
C THR A 31 -118.42 2.47 98.87
N VAL A 32 -118.78 3.73 99.17
CA VAL A 32 -118.19 4.92 98.52
C VAL A 32 -116.70 5.06 98.83
N ILE A 33 -116.26 4.92 100.09
CA ILE A 33 -114.84 4.99 100.45
C ILE A 33 -114.04 3.86 99.77
N VAL A 34 -114.59 2.65 99.74
CA VAL A 34 -113.99 1.51 99.02
C VAL A 34 -113.94 1.76 97.51
N MET A 35 -114.98 2.34 96.91
CA MET A 35 -115.00 2.67 95.48
C MET A 35 -113.99 3.76 95.11
N ILE A 36 -113.84 4.79 95.95
CA ILE A 36 -112.79 5.81 95.77
C ILE A 36 -111.39 5.17 95.89
N PHE A 37 -111.18 4.27 96.84
CA PHE A 37 -109.93 3.50 96.94
C PHE A 37 -109.68 2.60 95.71
N LEU A 38 -110.70 1.93 95.19
CA LEU A 38 -110.60 1.09 93.99
C LEU A 38 -110.31 1.94 92.74
N ILE A 39 -110.95 3.10 92.58
CA ILE A 39 -110.69 4.02 91.47
C ILE A 39 -109.28 4.63 91.59
N ALA A 40 -108.87 5.06 92.78
CA ALA A 40 -107.52 5.56 93.03
C ALA A 40 -106.45 4.48 92.77
N MET A 41 -106.71 3.23 93.17
CA MET A 41 -105.82 2.09 92.91
C MET A 41 -105.80 1.71 91.42
N LEU A 42 -106.93 1.79 90.71
CA LEU A 42 -107.00 1.62 89.26
C LEU A 42 -106.18 2.70 88.53
N VAL A 43 -106.30 3.97 88.94
CA VAL A 43 -105.53 5.08 88.37
C VAL A 43 -104.03 4.94 88.69
N LEU A 44 -103.66 4.48 89.89
CA LEU A 44 -102.27 4.15 90.24
C LEU A 44 -101.73 3.00 89.39
N LEU A 45 -102.51 1.93 89.19
CA LEU A 45 -102.14 0.80 88.33
C LEU A 45 -101.99 1.22 86.86
N LEU A 46 -102.90 2.07 86.34
CA LEU A 46 -102.81 2.60 84.98
C LEU A 46 -101.56 3.48 84.80
N ASN A 47 -101.29 4.41 85.73
CA ASN A 47 -100.07 5.22 85.70
C ASN A 47 -98.80 4.37 85.87
N ASN A 48 -98.82 3.33 86.71
CA ASN A 48 -97.70 2.42 86.88
C ASN A 48 -97.45 1.60 85.61
N MET A 49 -98.51 1.04 85.00
CA MET A 49 -98.42 0.36 83.71
C MET A 49 -97.94 1.29 82.59
N GLU A 50 -98.34 2.56 82.59
CA GLU A 50 -97.85 3.52 81.61
C GLU A 50 -96.38 3.89 81.84
N LEU A 51 -95.96 4.09 83.10
CA LEU A 51 -94.55 4.31 83.47
C LEU A 51 -93.68 3.10 83.07
N VAL A 52 -94.14 1.88 83.32
CA VAL A 52 -93.48 0.64 82.91
C VAL A 52 -93.41 0.54 81.39
N LYS A 53 -94.48 0.86 80.65
CA LYS A 53 -94.46 0.91 79.18
C LYS A 53 -93.48 1.96 78.65
N ARG A 54 -93.44 3.16 79.25
CA ARG A 54 -92.49 4.22 78.89
C ARG A 54 -91.04 3.78 79.15
N LEU A 55 -90.75 3.22 80.31
CA LEU A 55 -89.44 2.64 80.65
C LEU A 55 -89.04 1.51 79.69
N GLN A 56 -89.95 0.60 79.36
CA GLN A 56 -89.71 -0.47 78.37
C GLN A 56 -89.43 0.11 76.98
N ALA A 57 -90.15 1.14 76.55
CA ALA A 57 -89.91 1.83 75.28
C ALA A 57 -88.54 2.56 75.28
N THR A 58 -88.17 3.22 76.38
CA THR A 58 -86.85 3.85 76.53
C THR A 58 -85.73 2.81 76.50
N LEU A 59 -85.85 1.70 77.24
CA LEU A 59 -84.87 0.60 77.23
C LEU A 59 -84.78 -0.11 75.86
N ALA A 60 -85.89 -0.22 75.13
CA ALA A 60 -85.90 -0.75 73.76
C ALA A 60 -85.21 0.20 72.78
N ALA A 61 -85.46 1.52 72.90
CA ALA A 61 -84.79 2.54 72.10
C ALA A 61 -83.28 2.63 72.43
N GLU A 62 -82.90 2.51 73.70
CA GLU A 62 -81.52 2.47 74.16
C GLU A 62 -80.79 1.22 73.62
N ARG A 63 -81.43 0.05 73.65
CA ARG A 63 -80.89 -1.17 73.00
C ARG A 63 -80.70 -0.97 71.50
N ALA A 64 -81.72 -0.51 70.78
CA ALA A 64 -81.63 -0.26 69.34
C ALA A 64 -80.52 0.76 68.99
N ALA A 65 -80.39 1.84 69.78
CA ALA A 65 -79.31 2.81 69.63
C ALA A 65 -77.93 2.18 69.93
N SER A 66 -77.82 1.33 70.95
CA SER A 66 -76.57 0.62 71.28
C SER A 66 -76.16 -0.38 70.19
N GLU A 67 -77.12 -1.10 69.60
CA GLU A 67 -76.90 -2.01 68.46
C GLU A 67 -76.50 -1.24 67.20
N GLN A 68 -77.11 -0.08 66.94
CA GLN A 68 -76.73 0.81 65.86
C GLN A 68 -75.33 1.40 66.07
N VAL A 69 -74.97 1.81 67.29
CA VAL A 69 -73.60 2.27 67.61
C VAL A 69 -72.58 1.13 67.49
N ALA A 70 -72.93 -0.09 67.93
CA ALA A 70 -72.05 -1.26 67.82
C ALA A 70 -71.81 -1.66 66.35
N SER A 71 -72.86 -1.74 65.53
CA SER A 71 -72.75 -2.02 64.09
C SER A 71 -72.00 -0.92 63.35
N THR A 72 -72.28 0.35 63.62
CA THR A 72 -71.53 1.50 63.07
C THR A 72 -70.06 1.48 63.50
N SER A 73 -69.76 1.07 64.75
CA SER A 73 -68.40 0.91 65.25
C SER A 73 -67.65 -0.25 64.58
N SER A 74 -68.33 -1.35 64.29
CA SER A 74 -67.78 -2.44 63.48
C SER A 74 -67.48 -1.96 62.05
N GLN A 75 -68.45 -1.33 61.39
CA GLN A 75 -68.27 -0.78 60.03
C GLN A 75 -67.12 0.24 59.98
N ASN A 76 -67.01 1.13 60.97
CA ASN A 76 -65.88 2.07 61.07
C ASN A 76 -64.54 1.34 61.25
N ARG A 77 -64.47 0.28 62.06
CA ARG A 77 -63.26 -0.55 62.19
C ARG A 77 -62.91 -1.26 60.88
N ASP A 78 -63.90 -1.83 60.20
CA ASP A 78 -63.71 -2.53 58.93
C ASP A 78 -63.24 -1.58 57.82
N LEU A 79 -63.85 -0.39 57.73
CA LEU A 79 -63.41 0.70 56.85
C LEU A 79 -62.02 1.21 57.21
N GLN A 80 -61.69 1.35 58.49
CA GLN A 80 -60.36 1.76 58.95
C GLN A 80 -59.30 0.70 58.60
N ASN A 81 -59.62 -0.59 58.73
CA ASN A 81 -58.76 -1.69 58.30
C ASN A 81 -58.57 -1.72 56.77
N GLN A 82 -59.62 -1.43 55.99
CA GLN A 82 -59.54 -1.30 54.53
C GLN A 82 -58.71 -0.08 54.10
N LEU A 83 -58.85 1.06 54.79
CA LEU A 83 -58.02 2.24 54.54
C LEU A 83 -56.54 1.93 54.85
N LEU A 84 -56.24 1.25 55.96
CA LEU A 84 -54.86 0.84 56.28
C LEU A 84 -54.28 -0.14 55.26
N SER A 85 -55.06 -1.12 54.77
CA SER A 85 -54.58 -2.08 53.78
C SER A 85 -54.37 -1.46 52.39
N THR A 86 -55.28 -0.57 51.96
CA THR A 86 -55.16 0.17 50.68
C THR A 86 -54.03 1.21 50.74
N GLN A 87 -53.82 1.87 51.88
CA GLN A 87 -52.66 2.73 52.12
C GLN A 87 -51.34 1.94 51.97
N ALA A 88 -51.24 0.77 52.61
CA ALA A 88 -50.06 -0.10 52.49
C ALA A 88 -49.84 -0.61 51.05
N GLN A 89 -50.92 -0.90 50.30
CA GLN A 89 -50.83 -1.22 48.88
C GLN A 89 -50.34 -0.05 48.03
N LEU A 90 -50.82 1.17 48.27
CA LEU A 90 -50.36 2.38 47.59
C LEU A 90 -48.87 2.64 47.85
N ASP A 91 -48.40 2.45 49.08
CA ASP A 91 -47.00 2.66 49.44
C ASP A 91 -46.09 1.56 48.85
N MET A 92 -46.55 0.31 48.76
CA MET A 92 -45.85 -0.74 48.00
C MET A 92 -45.79 -0.44 46.49
N LEU A 93 -46.90 0.02 45.87
CA LEU A 93 -46.88 0.41 44.46
C LEU A 93 -45.96 1.62 44.20
N ARG A 94 -45.92 2.61 45.12
CA ARG A 94 -44.99 3.74 45.04
C ARG A 94 -43.53 3.29 45.07
N MET A 95 -43.18 2.40 46.00
CA MET A 95 -41.84 1.82 46.08
C MET A 95 -41.45 1.08 44.80
N GLN A 96 -42.38 0.28 44.23
CA GLN A 96 -42.14 -0.43 42.97
C GLN A 96 -42.05 0.50 41.74
N LEU A 97 -42.83 1.58 41.69
CA LEU A 97 -42.72 2.62 40.67
C LEU A 97 -41.39 3.38 40.78
N MET A 98 -40.90 3.61 42.00
CA MET A 98 -39.61 4.26 42.22
C MET A 98 -38.45 3.35 41.81
N SER A 99 -38.46 2.06 42.19
CA SER A 99 -37.39 1.13 41.79
C SER A 99 -37.35 0.89 40.28
N THR A 100 -38.51 0.74 39.63
CA THR A 100 -38.58 0.61 38.16
C THR A 100 -38.21 1.91 37.43
N GLY A 101 -38.45 3.07 38.04
CA GLY A 101 -37.91 4.36 37.59
C GLY A 101 -36.38 4.38 37.61
N GLU A 102 -35.77 4.05 38.75
CA GLU A 102 -34.31 3.98 38.87
C GLU A 102 -33.66 2.97 37.91
N GLU A 103 -34.29 1.80 37.71
CA GLU A 103 -33.84 0.79 36.73
C GLU A 103 -33.90 1.34 35.31
N ARG A 104 -35.00 2.02 34.94
CA ARG A 104 -35.15 2.67 33.64
C ARG A 104 -34.09 3.74 33.42
N ASP A 105 -33.81 4.58 34.41
CA ASP A 105 -32.84 5.66 34.29
C ASP A 105 -31.41 5.09 34.11
N LYS A 106 -31.05 4.05 34.88
CA LYS A 106 -29.78 3.31 34.71
C LYS A 106 -29.67 2.68 33.31
N LEU A 107 -30.74 2.05 32.81
CA LEU A 107 -30.80 1.48 31.46
C LEU A 107 -30.69 2.57 30.37
N SER A 108 -31.31 3.73 30.58
CA SER A 108 -31.22 4.87 29.68
C SER A 108 -29.81 5.44 29.60
N GLU A 109 -29.13 5.56 30.75
CA GLU A 109 -27.73 6.00 30.82
C GLU A 109 -26.78 5.00 30.13
N GLN A 110 -26.93 3.70 30.40
CA GLN A 110 -26.16 2.64 29.73
C GLN A 110 -26.39 2.63 28.21
N LEU A 111 -27.63 2.85 27.75
CA LEU A 111 -27.94 2.95 26.32
C LEU A 111 -27.30 4.19 25.68
N SER A 112 -27.23 5.33 26.39
CA SER A 112 -26.50 6.51 25.91
C SER A 112 -25.00 6.22 25.79
N GLN A 113 -24.38 5.72 26.86
CA GLN A 113 -22.94 5.39 26.86
C GLN A 113 -22.57 4.38 25.76
N SER A 114 -23.41 3.36 25.55
CA SER A 114 -23.24 2.37 24.49
C SER A 114 -23.36 2.99 23.08
N ARG A 115 -24.30 3.93 22.90
CA ARG A 115 -24.48 4.66 21.64
C ARG A 115 -23.27 5.56 21.34
N ASP A 116 -22.81 6.31 22.33
CA ASP A 116 -21.66 7.21 22.21
C ASP A 116 -20.37 6.42 21.89
N ALA A 117 -20.17 5.26 22.55
CA ALA A 117 -19.07 4.35 22.27
C ALA A 117 -19.15 3.73 20.86
N LEU A 118 -20.35 3.40 20.37
CA LEU A 118 -20.56 2.90 19.02
C LEU A 118 -20.27 3.98 17.97
N GLU A 119 -20.68 5.22 18.20
CA GLU A 119 -20.40 6.36 17.31
C GLU A 119 -18.91 6.68 17.25
N GLN A 120 -18.20 6.68 18.38
CA GLN A 120 -16.74 6.81 18.43
C GLN A 120 -16.03 5.67 17.69
N SER A 121 -16.46 4.42 17.90
CA SER A 121 -15.93 3.25 17.21
C SER A 121 -16.14 3.33 15.69
N GLN A 122 -17.32 3.80 15.26
CA GLN A 122 -17.65 3.97 13.85
C GLN A 122 -16.82 5.09 13.21
N ALA A 123 -16.60 6.21 13.90
CA ALA A 123 -15.74 7.29 13.45
C ALA A 123 -14.26 6.83 13.32
N ALA A 124 -13.75 6.11 14.32
CA ALA A 124 -12.41 5.52 14.27
C ALA A 124 -12.26 4.53 13.11
N ALA A 125 -13.25 3.65 12.89
CA ALA A 125 -13.25 2.70 11.77
C ALA A 125 -13.29 3.41 10.41
N GLN A 126 -14.05 4.50 10.26
CA GLN A 126 -14.05 5.33 9.05
C GLN A 126 -12.69 6.00 8.82
N GLN A 127 -12.06 6.54 9.87
CA GLN A 127 -10.74 7.12 9.77
C GLN A 127 -9.70 6.08 9.32
N SER A 128 -9.61 4.93 10.01
CA SER A 128 -8.66 3.87 9.63
C SER A 128 -8.92 3.29 8.24
N ALA A 129 -10.18 3.23 7.79
CA ALA A 129 -10.50 2.85 6.41
C ALA A 129 -9.96 3.88 5.39
N SER A 130 -10.05 5.17 5.70
CA SER A 130 -9.51 6.23 4.85
C SER A 130 -7.96 6.23 4.81
N GLU A 131 -7.31 5.97 5.95
CA GLU A 131 -5.86 5.82 6.06
C GLU A 131 -5.36 4.60 5.26
N LEU A 132 -6.06 3.46 5.37
CA LEU A 132 -5.74 2.25 4.60
C LEU A 132 -5.85 2.46 3.09
N GLU A 133 -6.85 3.22 2.63
CA GLU A 133 -7.04 3.52 1.21
C GLU A 133 -6.00 4.52 0.69
N GLN A 134 -5.64 5.54 1.48
CA GLN A 134 -4.51 6.41 1.19
C GLN A 134 -3.21 5.60 1.07
N GLU A 135 -2.92 4.69 2.00
CA GLU A 135 -1.70 3.90 1.96
C GLU A 135 -1.70 2.89 0.80
N ARG A 136 -2.84 2.31 0.44
CA ARG A 136 -2.99 1.50 -0.80
C ARG A 136 -2.68 2.32 -2.05
N SER A 137 -3.20 3.55 -2.16
CA SER A 137 -2.91 4.43 -3.28
C SER A 137 -1.41 4.78 -3.36
N ALA A 138 -0.78 5.06 -2.21
CA ALA A 138 0.65 5.36 -2.11
C ALA A 138 1.52 4.16 -2.49
N ARG A 139 1.19 2.95 -2.02
CA ARG A 139 1.86 1.70 -2.41
C ARG A 139 1.73 1.41 -3.91
N SER A 140 0.56 1.65 -4.50
CA SER A 140 0.33 1.50 -5.94
C SER A 140 1.17 2.48 -6.77
N ALA A 141 1.22 3.76 -6.35
CA ALA A 141 2.06 4.77 -6.98
C ALA A 141 3.56 4.41 -6.88
N LEU A 142 4.03 3.97 -5.71
CA LEU A 142 5.41 3.54 -5.50
C LEU A 142 5.76 2.29 -6.34
N GLN A 143 4.85 1.32 -6.45
CA GLN A 143 5.03 0.15 -7.30
C GLN A 143 5.14 0.54 -8.78
N THR A 144 4.36 1.52 -9.23
CA THR A 144 4.45 2.08 -10.59
C THR A 144 5.79 2.78 -10.82
N GLN A 145 6.25 3.59 -9.86
CA GLN A 145 7.57 4.24 -9.92
C GLN A 145 8.72 3.24 -9.96
N LEU A 146 8.65 2.16 -9.17
CA LEU A 146 9.66 1.11 -9.15
C LEU A 146 9.70 0.34 -10.49
N ALA A 147 8.54 0.05 -11.09
CA ALA A 147 8.46 -0.55 -12.42
C ALA A 147 9.04 0.38 -13.51
N GLN A 148 8.79 1.69 -13.43
CA GLN A 148 9.38 2.68 -14.33
C GLN A 148 10.90 2.78 -14.16
N ALA A 149 11.41 2.82 -12.93
CA ALA A 149 12.84 2.84 -12.64
C ALA A 149 13.55 1.57 -13.14
N ALA A 150 12.93 0.39 -12.96
CA ALA A 150 13.44 -0.86 -13.49
C ALA A 150 13.50 -0.86 -15.03
N ALA A 151 12.48 -0.32 -15.70
CA ALA A 151 12.47 -0.16 -17.15
C ALA A 151 13.56 0.82 -17.65
N GLN A 152 13.78 1.94 -16.94
CA GLN A 152 14.86 2.89 -17.23
C GLN A 152 16.25 2.26 -17.06
N LEU A 153 16.48 1.50 -15.98
CA LEU A 153 17.73 0.77 -15.75
C LEU A 153 17.97 -0.29 -16.84
N ALA A 154 16.93 -1.00 -17.29
CA ALA A 154 17.03 -1.95 -18.39
C ALA A 154 17.35 -1.26 -19.74
N ALA A 155 16.82 -0.06 -19.98
CA ALA A 155 17.15 0.75 -21.16
C ALA A 155 18.60 1.25 -21.12
N LEU A 156 19.04 1.80 -19.99
CA LEU A 156 20.43 2.23 -19.76
C LEU A 156 21.43 1.07 -19.89
N GLY A 157 21.07 -0.13 -19.41
CA GLY A 157 21.86 -1.34 -19.61
C GLY A 157 22.06 -1.66 -21.10
N LYS A 158 20.98 -1.68 -21.88
CA LYS A 158 21.05 -1.90 -23.33
C LYS A 158 21.87 -0.82 -24.05
N GLU A 159 21.73 0.45 -23.66
CA GLU A 159 22.52 1.53 -24.25
C GLU A 159 24.02 1.37 -23.92
N ARG A 160 24.36 1.02 -22.68
CA ARG A 160 25.73 0.73 -22.25
C ARG A 160 26.33 -0.45 -23.01
N ASP A 161 25.57 -1.51 -23.27
CA ASP A 161 26.02 -2.66 -24.07
C ASP A 161 26.25 -2.27 -25.54
N GLN A 162 25.35 -1.47 -26.13
CA GLN A 162 25.52 -0.94 -27.49
C GLN A 162 26.73 0.00 -27.61
N GLN A 163 26.96 0.87 -26.62
CA GLN A 163 28.15 1.72 -26.53
C GLN A 163 29.42 0.88 -26.47
N GLN A 164 29.43 -0.17 -25.63
CA GLN A 164 30.59 -1.05 -25.46
C GLN A 164 30.91 -1.84 -26.74
N GLU A 165 29.90 -2.28 -27.49
CA GLU A 165 30.11 -2.95 -28.77
C GLU A 165 30.59 -1.99 -29.87
N ARG A 166 30.04 -0.76 -29.94
CA ARG A 166 30.55 0.30 -30.84
C ARG A 166 32.01 0.64 -30.57
N MET A 167 32.42 0.66 -29.30
CA MET A 167 33.82 0.89 -28.94
C MET A 167 34.72 -0.25 -29.44
N ARG A 168 34.30 -1.51 -29.32
CA ARG A 168 35.04 -2.66 -29.87
C ARG A 168 35.16 -2.60 -31.40
N THR A 169 34.09 -2.25 -32.12
CA THR A 169 34.17 -2.12 -33.59
C THR A 169 35.09 -0.97 -33.99
N LEU A 170 35.03 0.17 -33.30
CA LEU A 170 35.95 1.29 -33.53
C LEU A 170 37.42 0.93 -33.23
N GLU A 171 37.69 0.15 -32.19
CA GLU A 171 39.04 -0.35 -31.89
C GLU A 171 39.56 -1.29 -32.99
N GLN A 172 38.71 -2.20 -33.48
CA GLN A 172 39.03 -3.10 -34.60
C GLN A 172 39.28 -2.32 -35.89
N ASP A 173 38.41 -1.37 -36.25
CA ASP A 173 38.55 -0.52 -37.43
C ASP A 173 39.82 0.32 -37.35
N ARG A 174 40.14 0.89 -36.17
CA ARG A 174 41.38 1.63 -35.95
C ARG A 174 42.61 0.74 -36.14
N GLN A 175 42.57 -0.51 -35.65
CA GLN A 175 43.67 -1.46 -35.83
C GLN A 175 43.82 -1.86 -37.30
N GLN A 176 42.73 -2.10 -38.03
CA GLN A 176 42.78 -2.37 -39.47
C GLN A 176 43.31 -1.17 -40.26
N ALA A 177 42.89 0.05 -39.93
CA ALA A 177 43.38 1.27 -40.56
C ALA A 177 44.88 1.48 -40.32
N ALA A 178 45.36 1.23 -39.10
CA ALA A 178 46.79 1.26 -38.77
C ALA A 178 47.59 0.25 -39.61
N THR A 179 47.13 -1.00 -39.72
CA THR A 179 47.78 -2.03 -40.54
C THR A 179 47.80 -1.66 -42.03
N ARG A 180 46.68 -1.13 -42.57
CA ARG A 180 46.62 -0.66 -43.97
C ARG A 180 47.58 0.51 -44.21
N LEU A 181 47.67 1.46 -43.29
CA LEU A 181 48.57 2.60 -43.38
C LEU A 181 50.04 2.17 -43.34
N ALA A 182 50.39 1.22 -42.47
CA ALA A 182 51.74 0.62 -42.43
C ALA A 182 52.10 -0.13 -43.72
N SER A 183 51.17 -0.91 -44.29
CA SER A 183 51.36 -1.57 -45.59
C SER A 183 51.61 -0.54 -46.70
N LEU A 184 50.75 0.48 -46.78
CA LEU A 184 50.83 1.51 -47.82
C LEU A 184 52.14 2.32 -47.72
N GLN A 185 52.63 2.60 -46.51
CA GLN A 185 53.94 3.20 -46.28
C GLN A 185 55.09 2.30 -46.80
N GLY A 186 55.02 0.99 -46.58
CA GLY A 186 55.97 0.02 -47.13
C GLY A 186 55.93 -0.08 -48.66
N ASP A 187 54.73 -0.04 -49.23
CA ASP A 187 54.51 -0.01 -50.69
C ASP A 187 55.08 1.28 -51.31
N PHE A 188 54.86 2.44 -50.67
CA PHE A 188 55.44 3.72 -51.09
C PHE A 188 56.98 3.73 -51.00
N ALA A 189 57.56 3.19 -49.93
CA ALA A 189 59.02 3.04 -49.82
C ALA A 189 59.58 2.15 -50.95
N THR A 190 58.92 1.03 -51.23
CA THR A 190 59.30 0.11 -52.31
C THR A 190 59.17 0.75 -53.69
N LEU A 191 58.06 1.47 -53.92
CA LEU A 191 57.80 2.18 -55.18
C LEU A 191 58.82 3.32 -55.39
N LYS A 192 59.19 4.04 -54.33
CA LYS A 192 60.25 5.06 -54.38
C LYS A 192 61.57 4.47 -54.85
N VAL A 193 62.01 3.35 -54.25
CA VAL A 193 63.26 2.67 -54.68
C VAL A 193 63.19 2.21 -56.15
N LYS A 194 62.02 1.79 -56.65
CA LYS A 194 61.84 1.46 -58.07
C LYS A 194 61.90 2.70 -58.96
N TYR A 195 61.20 3.77 -58.59
CA TYR A 195 61.20 5.04 -59.31
C TYR A 195 62.60 5.64 -59.42
N ASP A 196 63.33 5.71 -58.30
CA ASP A 196 64.71 6.21 -58.22
C ASP A 196 65.72 5.33 -59.02
N LYS A 197 65.34 4.13 -59.46
CA LYS A 197 66.10 3.30 -60.42
C LYS A 197 65.74 3.59 -61.88
N LEU A 198 64.47 3.90 -62.19
CA LEU A 198 64.02 4.19 -63.56
C LEU A 198 64.38 5.61 -64.02
N VAL A 199 64.42 6.59 -63.12
CA VAL A 199 64.63 8.02 -63.46
C VAL A 199 66.13 8.41 -63.43
N ARG A 200 67.03 7.43 -63.27
CA ARG A 200 68.48 7.67 -63.42
C ARG A 200 68.79 8.13 -64.86
N PRO A 201 69.56 9.21 -65.06
CA PRO A 201 69.86 9.71 -66.40
C PRO A 201 70.68 8.70 -67.19
N ALA A 202 70.43 8.56 -68.50
CA ALA A 202 71.12 7.57 -69.32
C ALA A 202 72.66 7.69 -69.23
N ARG A 203 73.33 6.54 -69.02
CA ARG A 203 74.80 6.47 -68.91
C ARG A 203 75.47 7.08 -70.14
N SER A 204 76.21 8.17 -69.93
CA SER A 204 76.82 8.96 -71.00
C SER A 204 78.33 9.13 -70.76
N ALA A 205 79.09 9.13 -71.85
CA ALA A 205 80.54 9.42 -71.83
C ALA A 205 80.84 10.92 -71.99
N VAL A 206 79.83 11.75 -72.26
CA VAL A 206 80.01 13.17 -72.56
C VAL A 206 80.42 13.93 -71.30
N GLY A 207 81.58 14.60 -71.34
CA GLY A 207 82.11 15.37 -70.20
C GLY A 207 82.63 14.50 -69.05
N LYS A 208 82.95 13.22 -69.29
CA LYS A 208 83.45 12.25 -68.30
C LYS A 208 84.88 11.82 -68.59
N TYR A 209 85.60 11.36 -67.57
CA TYR A 209 86.97 10.85 -67.71
C TYR A 209 86.92 9.41 -68.27
N VAL A 210 86.96 9.30 -69.60
CA VAL A 210 86.80 8.01 -70.32
C VAL A 210 88.08 7.20 -70.31
N VAL A 211 88.09 6.11 -69.54
CA VAL A 211 89.15 5.09 -69.52
C VAL A 211 88.70 3.91 -70.38
N ASN A 212 89.46 3.58 -71.43
CA ASN A 212 89.18 2.42 -72.27
C ASN A 212 89.94 1.20 -71.73
N VAL A 213 89.25 0.09 -71.53
CA VAL A 213 89.80 -1.20 -71.10
C VAL A 213 89.54 -2.22 -72.21
N ARG A 214 90.58 -2.63 -72.91
CA ARG A 214 90.52 -3.68 -73.93
C ARG A 214 90.83 -5.04 -73.28
N ILE A 215 90.02 -6.04 -73.57
CA ILE A 215 90.21 -7.42 -73.08
C ILE A 215 90.09 -8.38 -74.25
N MET A 216 91.08 -9.25 -74.42
CA MET A 216 91.12 -10.26 -75.49
C MET A 216 91.91 -11.49 -75.02
N ARG A 217 91.68 -12.65 -75.63
CA ARG A 217 92.48 -13.85 -75.43
C ARG A 217 93.47 -13.99 -76.59
N GLN A 218 94.76 -13.99 -76.29
CA GLN A 218 95.84 -14.21 -77.24
C GLN A 218 96.67 -15.40 -76.75
N ASP A 219 96.94 -16.36 -77.64
CA ASP A 219 97.75 -17.56 -77.35
C ASP A 219 97.32 -18.29 -76.06
N GLY A 220 96.01 -18.39 -75.84
CA GLY A 220 95.40 -19.04 -74.68
C GLY A 220 95.34 -18.19 -73.40
N THR A 221 96.02 -17.05 -73.35
CA THR A 221 96.10 -16.16 -72.17
C THR A 221 95.20 -14.93 -72.34
N ILE A 222 94.58 -14.45 -71.25
CA ILE A 222 93.78 -13.23 -71.26
C ILE A 222 94.72 -12.01 -71.19
N VAL A 223 94.82 -11.27 -72.28
CA VAL A 223 95.55 -10.01 -72.37
C VAL A 223 94.58 -8.86 -72.07
N ARG A 224 95.00 -7.97 -71.17
CA ARG A 224 94.26 -6.77 -70.76
C ARG A 224 95.10 -5.56 -71.18
N ALA A 225 94.46 -4.51 -71.67
CA ALA A 225 95.14 -3.27 -71.99
C ALA A 225 94.29 -2.06 -71.62
N VAL A 226 94.91 -1.07 -70.95
CA VAL A 226 94.24 0.14 -70.47
C VAL A 226 94.74 1.35 -71.24
N GLN A 227 93.85 2.28 -71.52
CA GLN A 227 94.13 3.55 -72.18
C GLN A 227 93.37 4.65 -71.44
N SER A 228 94.08 5.64 -70.91
CA SER A 228 93.50 6.84 -70.29
C SER A 228 93.45 8.00 -71.29
N PRO A 229 92.70 9.09 -71.02
CA PRO A 229 92.75 10.31 -71.83
C PRO A 229 94.16 10.92 -71.96
N GLU A 230 95.00 10.73 -70.95
CA GLU A 230 96.41 11.16 -70.94
C GLU A 230 97.30 10.23 -71.77
N GLN A 231 97.08 8.92 -71.67
CA GLN A 231 97.87 7.89 -72.37
C GLN A 231 97.15 7.46 -73.65
N LYS A 232 97.44 8.15 -74.76
CA LYS A 232 96.79 7.90 -76.07
C LYS A 232 97.01 6.51 -76.67
N GLN A 233 97.91 5.69 -76.13
CA GLN A 233 98.15 4.31 -76.56
C GLN A 233 97.67 3.32 -75.51
N PHE A 234 97.21 2.14 -75.93
CA PHE A 234 96.84 1.05 -75.02
C PHE A 234 98.10 0.45 -74.40
N ALA A 235 98.27 0.59 -73.09
CA ALA A 235 99.29 -0.12 -72.33
C ALA A 235 98.78 -1.53 -72.00
N GLN A 236 99.47 -2.57 -72.47
CA GLN A 236 99.20 -3.94 -72.01
C GLN A 236 99.63 -4.07 -70.55
N VAL A 237 98.77 -4.68 -69.74
CA VAL A 237 98.93 -4.80 -68.28
C VAL A 237 98.44 -6.17 -67.81
N SER A 238 99.04 -6.69 -66.74
CA SER A 238 98.49 -7.85 -66.02
C SER A 238 97.16 -7.48 -65.32
N GLU A 239 96.47 -8.49 -64.78
CA GLU A 239 95.21 -8.26 -64.07
C GLU A 239 95.36 -7.41 -62.80
N THR A 240 96.42 -7.66 -62.01
CA THR A 240 96.73 -6.87 -60.81
C THR A 240 97.13 -5.44 -61.15
N GLU A 241 97.93 -5.23 -62.21
CA GLU A 241 98.29 -3.90 -62.69
C GLU A 241 97.10 -3.14 -63.27
N MET A 242 96.20 -3.82 -63.99
CA MET A 242 94.95 -3.25 -64.48
C MET A 242 94.10 -2.72 -63.31
N TYR A 243 93.87 -3.53 -62.28
CA TYR A 243 93.10 -3.09 -61.11
C TYR A 243 93.81 -1.96 -60.36
N ALA A 244 95.11 -2.06 -60.09
CA ALA A 244 95.85 -0.98 -59.42
C ALA A 244 95.87 0.35 -60.22
N MET A 245 95.92 0.28 -61.55
CA MET A 245 95.81 1.46 -62.42
C MET A 245 94.38 2.04 -62.38
N LEU A 246 93.35 1.19 -62.40
CA LEU A 246 91.95 1.63 -62.29
C LEU A 246 91.63 2.19 -60.90
N ASP A 247 92.13 1.59 -59.82
CA ASP A 247 92.03 2.12 -58.45
C ASP A 247 92.63 3.53 -58.36
N LYS A 248 93.82 3.74 -58.94
CA LYS A 248 94.48 5.05 -58.97
C LYS A 248 93.70 6.08 -59.80
N LEU A 249 93.19 5.69 -60.97
CA LEU A 249 92.38 6.57 -61.82
C LEU A 249 91.02 6.88 -61.17
N HIS A 250 90.42 5.93 -60.46
CA HIS A 250 89.17 6.11 -59.74
C HIS A 250 89.34 7.01 -58.51
N ALA A 251 90.45 6.87 -57.76
CA ALA A 251 90.78 7.78 -56.67
C ALA A 251 91.00 9.24 -57.14
N ALA A 252 91.46 9.44 -58.39
CA ALA A 252 91.56 10.76 -59.00
C ALA A 252 90.23 11.28 -59.57
N HIS A 253 89.36 10.40 -60.08
CA HIS A 253 88.10 10.71 -60.75
C HIS A 253 86.88 9.97 -60.15
N PRO A 254 86.59 10.11 -58.84
CA PRO A 254 85.62 9.25 -58.15
C PRO A 254 84.17 9.45 -58.61
N ALA A 255 83.82 10.64 -59.11
CA ALA A 255 82.45 11.00 -59.52
C ALA A 255 82.24 11.08 -61.05
N ASP A 256 83.31 10.91 -61.83
CA ASP A 256 83.30 11.17 -63.28
C ASP A 256 84.10 10.18 -64.13
N MET A 257 84.73 9.16 -63.54
CA MET A 257 85.35 8.05 -64.29
C MET A 257 84.30 7.24 -65.08
N TYR A 258 84.47 7.18 -66.40
CA TYR A 258 83.69 6.34 -67.30
C TYR A 258 84.57 5.19 -67.79
N VAL A 259 84.17 3.95 -67.56
CA VAL A 259 84.90 2.76 -68.02
C VAL A 259 84.29 2.24 -69.32
N ARG A 260 85.01 2.38 -70.43
CA ARG A 260 84.64 1.81 -71.73
C ARG A 260 85.33 0.48 -71.94
N ILE A 261 84.59 -0.61 -71.91
CA ILE A 261 85.14 -1.95 -72.13
C ILE A 261 85.04 -2.28 -73.62
N ILE A 262 86.15 -2.75 -74.20
CA ILE A 262 86.30 -3.00 -75.63
C ILE A 262 86.73 -4.46 -75.84
N PHE A 263 85.86 -5.23 -76.47
CA PHE A 263 86.17 -6.56 -77.00
C PHE A 263 86.42 -6.41 -78.52
N PRO A 264 87.57 -6.84 -79.06
CA PRO A 264 87.79 -6.87 -80.51
C PRO A 264 86.93 -7.96 -81.19
N ASP A 265 86.85 -7.96 -82.52
CA ASP A 265 85.92 -8.80 -83.30
C ASP A 265 86.07 -10.30 -83.04
N GLU A 266 87.30 -10.77 -82.78
CA GLU A 266 87.58 -12.11 -82.27
C GLU A 266 88.24 -12.00 -80.88
N PRO A 267 87.46 -11.86 -79.79
CA PRO A 267 88.01 -11.60 -78.47
C PRO A 267 88.52 -12.88 -77.79
N GLY A 268 88.19 -14.06 -78.33
CA GLY A 268 88.55 -15.37 -77.76
C GLY A 268 88.05 -15.62 -76.33
N LEU A 269 87.11 -14.79 -75.85
CA LEU A 269 86.48 -14.89 -74.53
C LEU A 269 85.07 -15.46 -74.67
N SER A 270 84.65 -16.29 -73.73
CA SER A 270 83.25 -16.70 -73.63
C SER A 270 82.37 -15.55 -73.13
N TYR A 271 81.08 -15.62 -73.45
CA TYR A 271 80.09 -14.60 -73.05
C TYR A 271 80.04 -14.40 -71.53
N SER A 272 80.12 -15.48 -70.74
CA SER A 272 80.10 -15.42 -69.27
C SER A 272 81.35 -14.81 -68.68
N GLU A 273 82.54 -15.10 -69.23
CA GLU A 273 83.81 -14.44 -68.81
C GLU A 273 83.76 -12.94 -69.12
N ALA A 274 83.38 -12.57 -70.36
CA ALA A 274 83.27 -11.18 -70.79
C ALA A 274 82.24 -10.40 -69.96
N TRP A 275 81.07 -11.00 -69.69
CA TRP A 275 80.04 -10.41 -68.83
C TRP A 275 80.54 -10.22 -67.39
N THR A 276 81.13 -11.24 -66.78
CA THR A 276 81.60 -11.18 -65.39
C THR A 276 82.68 -10.12 -65.20
N MET A 277 83.62 -10.02 -66.14
CA MET A 277 84.63 -8.95 -66.14
C MET A 277 84.00 -7.56 -66.34
N THR A 278 83.04 -7.45 -67.26
CA THR A 278 82.31 -6.20 -67.52
C THR A 278 81.57 -5.72 -66.28
N GLU A 279 80.78 -6.59 -65.65
CA GLU A 279 80.01 -6.28 -64.46
C GLU A 279 80.91 -5.92 -63.27
N THR A 280 82.02 -6.64 -63.07
CA THR A 280 82.99 -6.38 -61.98
C THR A 280 83.69 -5.03 -62.15
N LEU A 281 84.14 -4.71 -63.37
CA LEU A 281 84.82 -3.45 -63.66
C LEU A 281 83.87 -2.25 -63.56
N LEU A 282 82.65 -2.37 -64.11
CA LEU A 282 81.67 -1.29 -64.05
C LEU A 282 81.22 -1.01 -62.60
N LYS A 283 80.88 -2.04 -61.82
CA LYS A 283 80.44 -1.86 -60.42
C LYS A 283 81.49 -1.25 -59.50
N LYS A 284 82.79 -1.43 -59.78
CA LYS A 284 83.88 -0.93 -58.94
C LYS A 284 84.40 0.45 -59.33
N TYR A 285 84.26 0.87 -60.59
CA TYR A 285 85.00 2.03 -61.13
C TYR A 285 84.17 2.98 -62.00
N ASP A 286 83.00 2.59 -62.48
CA ASP A 286 82.20 3.42 -63.38
C ASP A 286 81.21 4.30 -62.60
N TYR A 287 81.28 5.61 -62.84
CA TYR A 287 80.48 6.62 -62.14
C TYR A 287 78.96 6.34 -62.12
N TYR A 288 78.44 5.60 -63.10
CA TYR A 288 77.02 5.28 -63.22
C TYR A 288 76.57 4.10 -62.33
N TYR A 289 77.49 3.20 -61.97
CA TYR A 289 77.15 1.93 -61.32
C TYR A 289 77.52 1.87 -59.83
N LEU A 290 78.43 2.72 -59.34
CA LEU A 290 78.87 2.77 -57.94
C LEU A 290 77.69 2.89 -56.96
N ASP A 291 76.75 3.80 -57.25
CA ASP A 291 75.53 4.10 -56.48
C ASP A 291 74.46 2.96 -56.53
N SER A 292 74.89 1.75 -56.89
CA SER A 292 74.07 0.54 -56.98
C SER A 292 74.59 -0.59 -56.06
N ALA A 293 75.71 -0.37 -55.36
CA ALA A 293 76.33 -1.36 -54.49
C ALA A 293 75.71 -1.41 -53.07
N ASP A 294 75.32 -0.27 -52.51
CA ASP A 294 74.82 -0.13 -51.13
C ASP A 294 73.32 -0.45 -50.98
N GLY A 295 72.81 -1.37 -51.80
CA GLY A 295 71.43 -1.83 -51.81
C GLY A 295 71.30 -3.32 -51.50
N LYS A 296 71.77 -3.74 -50.31
CA LYS A 296 71.49 -5.06 -49.71
C LYS A 296 70.83 -4.90 -48.35
#